data_AF-K0SN34-F1
#
_entry.id   AF-K0SN34-F1
#
_cell.length_a   1.000
_cell.length_b   1.000
_cell.length_c   1.000
_cell.angle_alpha   90.00
_cell.angle_beta   90.00
_cell.angle_gamma   90.00
#
_symmetry.space_group_name_H-M   'P 1'
#
loop_
_entity.id
_entity.type
_entity.pdbx_description
1 polymer ?
#
loop_
_entity_poly.entity_id
_entity_poly.type
_entity_poly.pdbx_seq_one_letter_code
_entity_poly.pdbx_strand_id
1 'polypeptide(L)'
;MNKMTKALSPLLLLSTTLRHVTAANQVYQVIHPSFDGSFGDAVIFSDQPDQAAGGSDLIVGCNNNNQCARSLLHFTVDDLPDDAIVTDVQMTLLPAASVAEEDPSMTLDLHQVTSPWSRTTDSIPDGERDTWVESLAGTAATDGDVTWKYAIYPETEWTTQGGDVKSEVLTSVESKGWGGRASPLFFPTTDAFKNLVQEWIAGTTPNYGVLVKRSDSPEDPSDNRLRILFHEQSGNKDYRSPKLLITYTSESQPEQQPSPPSGPGILLPGEPTRAPITPSPTPEPACPLSATGVEIFTGTSSQHASIFKGKGDLSQDSGAFGVGIVHSGEILRGLLKFPVDSIPTGSTIVCAEIILKTTGPCGPCKGLVDVEMHRITSGWATTGTNDFLPQQQPLLYQVELQGAGANTGDVTWTHSAYDAANSDSGGTKWGTEGGDVDPAVLSMEVDNERGQHKFPSTPAYNFVCLGFVAAIQGFVDGSIDNHGFLFKTDESDEYVALKAEENTYKDYDTAYRLFKGEDEESEADRPLLVIHYTLPVIAMDDSQPETKEPQEPQAKSPAVISASPYGFTIVAMAIASALLSHYF
;
A
#
# COMPACT_ATOMS: atom_id res chain seq x y z
N MET A 1 -51.41 -54.84 52.05
CA MET A 1 -50.08 -55.42 51.79
C MET A 1 -49.82 -55.41 50.29
N ASN A 2 -48.61 -55.02 49.90
CA ASN A 2 -47.99 -55.01 48.55
C ASN A 2 -48.49 -53.93 47.57
N LYS A 3 -47.85 -52.75 47.55
CA LYS A 3 -46.64 -52.35 46.78
C LYS A 3 -46.91 -52.28 45.25
N MET A 4 -47.29 -51.09 44.80
CA MET A 4 -47.14 -50.65 43.40
C MET A 4 -45.82 -49.89 43.26
N THR A 5 -44.94 -50.39 42.40
CA THR A 5 -43.71 -49.71 41.98
C THR A 5 -44.00 -49.06 40.63
N LYS A 6 -44.05 -47.72 40.58
CA LYS A 6 -44.15 -46.93 39.34
C LYS A 6 -42.73 -46.51 38.95
N ALA A 7 -42.30 -46.94 37.76
CA ALA A 7 -41.04 -46.54 37.16
C ALA A 7 -41.12 -45.07 36.68
N LEU A 8 -40.11 -44.28 37.04
CA LEU A 8 -39.85 -42.93 36.53
C LEU A 8 -38.81 -43.03 35.41
N SER A 9 -39.15 -42.64 34.18
CA SER A 9 -38.19 -42.36 33.12
C SER A 9 -37.55 -40.99 33.35
N PRO A 10 -36.23 -40.81 33.15
CA PRO A 10 -35.62 -39.50 33.13
C PRO A 10 -35.84 -38.85 31.75
N LEU A 11 -36.46 -37.67 31.76
CA LEU A 11 -36.55 -36.78 30.61
C LEU A 11 -35.19 -36.11 30.42
N LEU A 12 -34.44 -36.55 29.41
CA LEU A 12 -33.16 -35.96 29.03
C LEU A 12 -33.43 -34.65 28.29
N LEU A 13 -33.26 -33.49 28.96
CA LEU A 13 -33.22 -32.20 28.28
C LEU A 13 -31.90 -32.10 27.51
N LEU A 14 -31.95 -32.24 26.18
CA LEU A 14 -30.89 -31.75 25.30
C LEU A 14 -30.92 -30.22 25.34
N SER A 15 -30.02 -29.62 26.12
CA SER A 15 -29.65 -28.22 25.98
C SER A 15 -28.77 -28.08 24.74
N THR A 16 -29.36 -27.75 23.60
CA THR A 16 -28.64 -27.22 22.44
C THR A 16 -28.07 -25.86 22.81
N THR A 17 -26.85 -25.82 23.33
CA THR A 17 -26.04 -24.61 23.40
C THR A 17 -25.72 -24.20 21.97
N LEU A 18 -26.45 -23.20 21.48
CA LEU A 18 -26.08 -22.46 20.28
C LEU A 18 -24.77 -21.72 20.61
N ARG A 19 -23.62 -22.34 20.35
CA ARG A 19 -22.34 -21.62 20.35
C ARG A 19 -22.46 -20.59 19.23
N HIS A 20 -22.57 -19.32 19.60
CA HIS A 20 -22.26 -18.24 18.66
C HIS A 20 -20.83 -18.49 18.21
N VAL A 21 -20.67 -18.81 16.92
CA VAL A 21 -19.37 -18.74 16.26
C VAL A 21 -19.12 -17.24 16.13
N THR A 22 -18.43 -16.67 17.12
CA THR A 22 -17.82 -15.35 16.98
C THR A 22 -16.86 -15.43 15.80
N ALA A 23 -17.01 -14.53 14.82
CA ALA A 23 -16.03 -14.39 13.76
C ALA A 23 -14.67 -14.14 14.44
N ALA A 24 -13.67 -14.96 14.11
CA ALA A 24 -12.32 -14.77 14.64
C ALA A 24 -11.76 -13.47 14.04
N ASN A 25 -11.40 -12.52 14.89
CA ASN A 25 -10.83 -11.23 14.48
C ASN A 25 -9.38 -11.43 14.03
N GLN A 26 -9.00 -10.76 12.95
CA GLN A 26 -7.64 -10.79 12.41
C GLN A 26 -6.73 -9.82 13.18
N VAL A 27 -5.52 -10.27 13.49
CA VAL A 27 -4.39 -9.55 14.06
C VAL A 27 -3.27 -9.55 13.02
N TYR A 28 -2.39 -8.55 13.03
CA TYR A 28 -1.23 -8.49 12.15
C TYR A 28 0.03 -8.25 12.97
N GLN A 29 1.16 -8.74 12.48
CA GLN A 29 2.48 -8.55 13.04
C GLN A 29 3.47 -8.25 11.91
N VAL A 30 4.27 -7.21 12.08
CA VAL A 30 5.43 -6.95 11.23
C VAL A 30 6.65 -7.52 11.93
N ILE A 31 7.45 -8.31 11.20
CA ILE A 31 8.66 -8.97 11.68
C ILE A 31 9.81 -8.54 10.78
N HIS A 32 10.93 -8.17 11.40
CA HIS A 32 12.19 -7.85 10.73
C HIS A 32 13.16 -9.03 10.86
N PRO A 33 14.19 -9.14 10.00
CA PRO A 33 15.20 -10.17 10.16
C PRO A 33 15.86 -10.09 11.54
N SER A 34 16.23 -11.24 12.11
CA SER A 34 16.88 -11.27 13.43
C SER A 34 18.18 -10.45 13.42
N PHE A 35 18.41 -9.69 14.49
CA PHE A 35 19.68 -9.02 14.73
C PHE A 35 20.58 -9.78 15.72
N ASP A 36 20.14 -10.95 16.20
CA ASP A 36 21.03 -11.77 17.02
C ASP A 36 22.27 -12.15 16.18
N GLY A 37 23.47 -12.02 16.72
CA GLY A 37 24.71 -12.13 15.92
C GLY A 37 24.93 -13.47 15.21
N SER A 38 24.05 -14.47 15.37
CA SER A 38 24.06 -15.76 14.67
C SER A 38 23.04 -15.87 13.53
N PHE A 39 21.95 -15.09 13.56
CA PHE A 39 20.87 -15.11 12.58
C PHE A 39 20.59 -13.70 12.04
N GLY A 40 19.89 -13.59 10.91
CA GLY A 40 19.60 -12.30 10.28
C GLY A 40 19.67 -12.41 8.78
N ASP A 41 20.51 -11.62 8.13
CA ASP A 41 20.70 -11.68 6.69
C ASP A 41 22.17 -11.80 6.29
N ALA A 42 22.36 -12.40 5.12
CA ALA A 42 23.68 -12.61 4.56
C ALA A 42 23.62 -12.68 3.03
N VAL A 43 24.75 -12.35 2.41
CA VAL A 43 24.98 -12.53 0.98
C VAL A 43 26.07 -13.58 0.77
N ILE A 44 25.84 -14.48 -0.18
CA ILE A 44 26.78 -15.53 -0.56
C ILE A 44 27.18 -15.39 -2.03
N PHE A 45 28.48 -15.48 -2.30
CA PHE A 45 29.07 -15.18 -3.62
C PHE A 45 29.61 -16.42 -4.31
N SER A 46 29.09 -16.73 -5.49
CA SER A 46 29.47 -17.91 -6.27
C SER A 46 30.93 -17.91 -6.73
N ASP A 47 31.48 -16.73 -7.04
CA ASP A 47 32.83 -16.53 -7.55
C ASP A 47 33.88 -16.37 -6.44
N GLN A 48 33.45 -16.06 -5.22
CA GLN A 48 34.28 -15.98 -4.02
C GLN A 48 33.75 -16.94 -2.95
N PRO A 49 33.91 -18.28 -3.13
CA PRO A 49 33.12 -19.24 -2.38
C PRO A 49 33.44 -19.33 -0.88
N ASP A 50 34.59 -18.78 -0.47
CA ASP A 50 35.06 -18.72 0.91
C ASP A 50 34.94 -17.30 1.51
N GLN A 51 34.29 -16.36 0.82
CA GLN A 51 34.00 -15.02 1.35
C GLN A 51 32.58 -14.94 1.92
N ALA A 52 32.44 -14.10 2.94
CA ALA A 52 31.20 -13.83 3.65
C ALA A 52 30.81 -12.35 3.53
N ALA A 53 29.52 -12.09 3.63
CA ALA A 53 28.97 -10.75 3.78
C ALA A 53 27.71 -10.82 4.64
N GLY A 54 27.91 -10.82 5.96
CA GLY A 54 26.81 -10.71 6.92
C GLY A 54 26.48 -9.23 7.13
N GLY A 55 25.19 -8.86 7.18
CA GLY A 55 24.78 -7.49 7.46
C GLY A 55 25.25 -6.46 6.42
N SER A 56 25.38 -6.86 5.16
CA SER A 56 25.58 -5.98 4.01
C SER A 56 24.30 -5.87 3.20
N ASP A 57 24.16 -4.81 2.38
CA ASP A 57 23.10 -4.74 1.36
C ASP A 57 22.90 -6.11 0.69
N LEU A 58 21.65 -6.54 0.56
CA LEU A 58 21.28 -7.81 -0.05
C LEU A 58 21.54 -7.76 -1.55
N ILE A 59 22.03 -8.86 -2.12
CA ILE A 59 22.41 -8.92 -3.52
C ILE A 59 21.84 -10.19 -4.15
N VAL A 60 21.13 -10.01 -5.26
CA VAL A 60 20.56 -11.11 -6.04
C VAL A 60 20.89 -10.94 -7.52
N GLY A 61 21.38 -12.01 -8.16
CA GLY A 61 21.71 -12.03 -9.58
C GLY A 61 23.21 -11.94 -9.84
N CYS A 62 23.62 -11.56 -11.05
CA CYS A 62 25.02 -11.49 -11.46
C CYS A 62 25.39 -10.11 -12.01
N ASN A 63 26.65 -9.70 -11.84
CA ASN A 63 27.16 -8.46 -12.43
C ASN A 63 27.86 -8.70 -13.79
N ASN A 64 28.38 -7.63 -14.39
CA ASN A 64 29.09 -7.66 -15.68
C ASN A 64 30.38 -8.50 -15.69
N ASN A 65 30.88 -8.88 -14.52
CA ASN A 65 32.09 -9.67 -14.35
C ASN A 65 31.78 -11.15 -14.05
N ASN A 66 30.56 -11.61 -14.32
CA ASN A 66 30.12 -12.98 -14.10
C ASN A 66 30.15 -13.39 -12.62
N GLN A 67 30.09 -12.42 -11.71
CA GLN A 67 30.05 -12.65 -10.27
C GLN A 67 28.58 -12.68 -9.85
N CYS A 68 28.14 -13.77 -9.23
CA CYS A 68 26.74 -13.95 -8.85
C CYS A 68 26.57 -14.10 -7.35
N ALA A 69 25.46 -13.57 -6.84
CA ALA A 69 25.11 -13.61 -5.43
C ALA A 69 23.65 -14.03 -5.17
N ARG A 70 23.45 -14.60 -3.98
CA ARG A 70 22.15 -14.89 -3.38
C ARG A 70 22.08 -14.25 -2.01
N SER A 71 20.86 -13.95 -1.57
CA SER A 71 20.61 -13.44 -0.23
C SER A 71 19.83 -14.42 0.63
N LEU A 72 20.27 -14.58 1.88
CA LEU A 72 19.63 -15.34 2.94
C LEU A 72 18.98 -14.36 3.91
N LEU A 73 17.79 -14.71 4.40
CA LEU A 73 17.00 -13.90 5.33
C LEU A 73 16.38 -14.81 6.40
N HIS A 74 16.50 -14.46 7.66
CA HIS A 74 15.90 -15.18 8.78
C HIS A 74 14.99 -14.26 9.59
N PHE A 75 13.70 -14.61 9.66
CA PHE A 75 12.69 -13.89 10.44
C PHE A 75 12.29 -14.74 11.65
N THR A 76 12.39 -14.21 12.87
CA THR A 76 11.97 -14.91 14.09
C THR A 76 10.47 -14.77 14.30
N VAL A 77 9.76 -15.89 14.45
CA VAL A 77 8.30 -15.91 14.65
C VAL A 77 7.88 -16.17 16.10
N ASP A 78 8.84 -16.16 17.02
CA ASP A 78 8.66 -16.54 18.43
C ASP A 78 7.74 -15.57 19.20
N ASP A 79 7.54 -14.36 18.67
CA ASP A 79 6.63 -13.35 19.23
C ASP A 79 5.15 -13.60 18.86
N LEU A 80 4.88 -14.51 17.92
CA LEU A 80 3.51 -14.89 17.55
C LEU A 80 2.93 -15.89 18.55
N PRO A 81 1.63 -15.81 18.87
CA PRO A 81 0.97 -16.82 19.69
C PRO A 81 1.05 -18.23 19.09
N ASP A 82 1.26 -19.25 19.93
CA ASP A 82 1.25 -20.66 19.51
C ASP A 82 -0.07 -21.09 18.84
N ASP A 83 -1.17 -20.39 19.15
CA ASP A 83 -2.50 -20.62 18.59
C ASP A 83 -2.79 -19.75 17.35
N ALA A 84 -1.80 -19.02 16.83
CA ALA A 84 -1.95 -18.20 15.65
C ALA A 84 -2.25 -19.05 14.40
N ILE A 85 -3.35 -18.73 13.74
CA ILE A 85 -3.75 -19.28 12.44
C ILE A 85 -3.48 -18.21 11.39
N VAL A 86 -2.44 -18.41 10.59
CA VAL A 86 -2.00 -17.46 9.56
C VAL A 86 -3.03 -17.41 8.43
N THR A 87 -3.52 -16.21 8.14
CA THR A 87 -4.44 -15.93 7.03
C THR A 87 -3.76 -15.27 5.85
N ASP A 88 -2.70 -14.46 6.09
CA ASP A 88 -1.93 -13.78 5.05
C ASP A 88 -0.46 -13.64 5.46
N VAL A 89 0.46 -13.67 4.48
CA VAL A 89 1.89 -13.41 4.66
C VAL A 89 2.48 -12.67 3.46
N GLN A 90 3.12 -11.54 3.72
CA GLN A 90 3.80 -10.76 2.69
C GLN A 90 5.24 -10.48 3.12
N MET A 91 6.19 -10.62 2.19
CA MET A 91 7.55 -10.13 2.40
C MET A 91 7.84 -8.91 1.52
N THR A 92 8.47 -7.89 2.08
CA THR A 92 8.82 -6.66 1.36
C THR A 92 10.32 -6.44 1.40
N LEU A 93 10.94 -6.26 0.24
CA LEU A 93 12.34 -5.85 0.09
C LEU A 93 12.42 -4.52 -0.64
N LEU A 94 13.25 -3.58 -0.16
CA LEU A 94 13.41 -2.28 -0.82
C LEU A 94 14.70 -2.24 -1.64
N PRO A 95 14.67 -1.74 -2.89
CA PRO A 95 15.90 -1.55 -3.67
C PRO A 95 16.81 -0.50 -3.03
N ALA A 96 18.08 -0.87 -2.85
CA ALA A 96 19.12 0.00 -2.31
C ALA A 96 19.80 0.85 -3.39
N ALA A 97 19.82 0.40 -4.64
CA ALA A 97 20.41 1.14 -5.76
C ALA A 97 19.43 1.27 -6.94
N SER A 98 19.50 2.40 -7.66
CA SER A 98 18.77 2.55 -8.92
C SER A 98 19.40 1.66 -9.99
N VAL A 99 18.58 0.88 -10.69
CA VAL A 99 18.95 0.17 -11.92
C VAL A 99 18.46 0.98 -13.11
N ALA A 100 19.19 0.96 -14.22
CA ALA A 100 18.82 1.77 -15.39
C ALA A 100 17.41 1.40 -15.87
N GLU A 101 16.64 2.35 -16.39
CA GLU A 101 15.26 2.08 -16.83
C GLU A 101 15.23 1.08 -17.99
N GLU A 102 16.28 1.07 -18.80
CA GLU A 102 16.53 0.11 -19.87
C GLU A 102 16.96 -1.30 -19.38
N ASP A 103 17.23 -1.50 -18.09
CA ASP A 103 17.61 -2.82 -17.58
C ASP A 103 16.41 -3.78 -17.68
N PRO A 104 16.58 -4.96 -18.31
CA PRO A 104 15.51 -5.94 -18.42
C PRO A 104 14.96 -6.35 -17.04
N SER A 105 13.66 -6.64 -16.99
CA SER A 105 13.04 -7.15 -15.77
C SER A 105 13.70 -8.47 -15.34
N MET A 106 13.74 -8.71 -14.03
CA MET A 106 14.33 -9.90 -13.41
C MET A 106 13.35 -10.46 -12.39
N THR A 107 13.01 -11.74 -12.51
CA THR A 107 12.13 -12.40 -11.53
C THR A 107 12.97 -12.99 -10.40
N LEU A 108 12.61 -12.64 -9.17
CA LEU A 108 13.20 -13.14 -7.94
C LEU A 108 12.26 -14.17 -7.32
N ASP A 109 12.80 -15.32 -6.94
CA ASP A 109 12.10 -16.41 -6.27
C ASP A 109 12.53 -16.49 -4.81
N LEU A 110 11.55 -16.73 -3.95
CA LEU A 110 11.74 -17.03 -2.54
C LEU A 110 11.69 -18.54 -2.32
N HIS A 111 12.71 -19.08 -1.65
CA HIS A 111 12.78 -20.50 -1.32
C HIS A 111 12.98 -20.73 0.18
N GLN A 112 12.44 -21.85 0.68
CA GLN A 112 12.71 -22.32 2.03
C GLN A 112 14.16 -22.83 2.13
N VAL A 113 14.89 -22.38 3.16
CA VAL A 113 16.20 -22.95 3.52
C VAL A 113 16.00 -24.19 4.39
N THR A 114 16.77 -25.25 4.11
CA THR A 114 16.57 -26.58 4.71
C THR A 114 17.73 -27.04 5.60
N SER A 115 18.85 -26.33 5.58
CA SER A 115 20.00 -26.58 6.45
C SER A 115 20.24 -25.38 7.37
N PRO A 116 20.67 -25.59 8.62
CA PRO A 116 21.05 -24.50 9.49
C PRO A 116 22.24 -23.74 8.89
N TRP A 117 22.21 -22.43 9.01
CA TRP A 117 23.30 -21.54 8.65
C TRP A 117 23.46 -20.48 9.73
N SER A 118 24.62 -19.84 9.78
CA SER A 118 24.88 -18.74 10.70
C SER A 118 25.67 -17.65 10.01
N ARG A 119 25.62 -16.44 10.56
CA ARG A 119 26.52 -15.35 10.19
C ARG A 119 27.28 -14.89 11.43
N THR A 120 28.32 -14.09 11.23
CA THR A 120 28.92 -13.26 12.28
C THR A 120 28.76 -11.78 11.94
N THR A 121 28.99 -10.91 12.92
CA THR A 121 29.02 -9.45 12.72
C THR A 121 30.41 -8.94 12.29
N ASP A 122 31.42 -9.82 12.26
CA ASP A 122 32.80 -9.44 11.94
C ASP A 122 33.06 -9.39 10.43
N SER A 123 32.18 -10.01 9.65
CA SER A 123 32.28 -10.13 8.19
C SER A 123 31.36 -9.19 7.43
N ILE A 124 31.36 -7.90 7.80
CA ILE A 124 30.65 -6.83 7.09
C ILE A 124 31.61 -6.20 6.06
N PRO A 125 31.35 -6.26 4.74
CA PRO A 125 32.17 -5.60 3.73
C PRO A 125 32.14 -4.08 3.90
N ASP A 126 33.33 -3.47 3.97
CA ASP A 126 33.50 -2.00 3.92
C ASP A 126 33.58 -1.56 2.45
N GLY A 127 32.46 -1.16 1.87
CA GLY A 127 32.38 -0.80 0.46
C GLY A 127 31.28 0.22 0.15
N GLU A 128 31.62 1.28 -0.58
CA GLU A 128 30.63 2.22 -1.11
C GLU A 128 29.70 1.50 -2.10
N ARG A 129 28.38 1.73 -1.94
CA ARG A 129 27.29 1.14 -2.75
C ARG A 129 27.49 1.30 -4.27
N ASP A 130 28.28 2.28 -4.70
CA ASP A 130 28.49 2.59 -6.11
C ASP A 130 29.49 1.64 -6.82
N THR A 131 30.20 0.77 -6.10
CA THR A 131 31.23 -0.12 -6.70
C THR A 131 30.76 -1.55 -7.01
N TRP A 132 29.56 -1.94 -6.56
CA TRP A 132 29.06 -3.33 -6.68
C TRP A 132 28.70 -3.76 -8.11
N VAL A 133 28.47 -2.80 -9.01
CA VAL A 133 28.30 -3.07 -10.45
C VAL A 133 29.60 -3.60 -11.07
N GLU A 134 30.75 -3.24 -10.49
CA GLU A 134 32.08 -3.61 -10.98
C GLU A 134 32.76 -4.70 -10.15
N SER A 135 32.39 -4.89 -8.87
CA SER A 135 32.94 -5.98 -8.05
C SER A 135 31.96 -6.39 -6.96
N LEU A 136 31.48 -7.64 -7.03
CA LEU A 136 30.92 -8.30 -5.85
C LEU A 136 32.09 -8.84 -5.02
N ALA A 137 32.40 -8.19 -3.90
CA ALA A 137 33.42 -8.68 -2.98
C ALA A 137 32.86 -8.76 -1.57
N GLY A 138 32.84 -9.97 -1.02
CA GLY A 138 32.69 -10.15 0.42
C GLY A 138 34.02 -9.87 1.13
N THR A 139 34.03 -10.10 2.44
CA THR A 139 35.27 -10.16 3.22
C THR A 139 35.67 -11.61 3.49
N ALA A 140 36.91 -11.82 3.92
CA ALA A 140 37.37 -13.17 4.27
C ALA A 140 36.50 -13.74 5.40
N ALA A 141 35.92 -14.92 5.19
CA ALA A 141 35.06 -15.54 6.18
C ALA A 141 35.80 -15.86 7.48
N THR A 142 35.11 -15.67 8.59
CA THR A 142 35.52 -16.04 9.94
C THR A 142 34.73 -17.24 10.43
N ASP A 143 35.21 -17.90 11.50
CA ASP A 143 34.54 -19.07 12.08
C ASP A 143 33.10 -18.72 12.48
N GLY A 144 32.12 -19.42 11.89
CA GLY A 144 30.70 -19.19 12.07
C GLY A 144 30.00 -18.53 10.88
N ASP A 145 30.73 -18.00 9.90
CA ASP A 145 30.12 -17.29 8.76
C ASP A 145 29.49 -18.23 7.72
N VAL A 146 28.40 -17.78 7.12
CA VAL A 146 27.85 -18.39 5.93
C VAL A 146 28.57 -17.85 4.69
N THR A 147 28.86 -18.75 3.77
CA THR A 147 29.49 -18.47 2.48
C THR A 147 28.78 -19.27 1.40
N TRP A 148 29.22 -19.14 0.15
CA TRP A 148 28.69 -19.97 -0.92
C TRP A 148 28.99 -21.46 -0.72
N LYS A 149 30.16 -21.78 -0.15
CA LYS A 149 30.61 -23.15 0.07
C LYS A 149 30.14 -23.72 1.42
N TYR A 150 30.13 -22.89 2.46
CA TYR A 150 29.84 -23.29 3.83
C TYR A 150 28.54 -22.69 4.36
N ALA A 151 27.68 -23.53 4.94
CA ALA A 151 26.54 -23.07 5.73
C ALA A 151 27.00 -22.46 7.06
N ILE A 152 28.10 -23.00 7.62
CA ILE A 152 28.80 -22.52 8.81
C ILE A 152 30.30 -22.73 8.57
N TYR A 153 31.03 -21.67 8.23
CA TYR A 153 32.46 -21.72 7.94
C TYR A 153 33.27 -22.02 9.21
N PRO A 154 34.38 -22.77 9.12
CA PRO A 154 34.78 -23.66 8.03
C PRO A 154 34.24 -25.09 8.18
N GLU A 155 33.39 -25.35 9.18
CA GLU A 155 33.09 -26.71 9.66
C GLU A 155 31.98 -27.42 8.87
N THR A 156 30.98 -26.67 8.38
CA THR A 156 29.76 -27.23 7.78
C THR A 156 29.59 -26.71 6.35
N GLU A 157 29.84 -27.57 5.36
CA GLU A 157 29.55 -27.29 3.94
C GLU A 157 28.06 -27.44 3.64
N TRP A 158 27.55 -26.64 2.68
CA TRP A 158 26.24 -26.91 2.09
C TRP A 158 26.24 -28.24 1.34
N THR A 159 25.12 -28.96 1.29
CA THR A 159 24.99 -30.14 0.42
C THR A 159 25.04 -29.73 -1.05
N THR A 160 24.40 -28.60 -1.37
CA THR A 160 24.46 -27.91 -2.66
C THR A 160 25.03 -26.53 -2.44
N GLN A 161 26.20 -26.24 -3.04
CA GLN A 161 26.79 -24.90 -2.95
C GLN A 161 25.81 -23.81 -3.37
N GLY A 162 25.88 -22.67 -2.68
CA GLY A 162 24.92 -21.58 -2.81
C GLY A 162 23.64 -21.74 -1.99
N GLY A 163 23.59 -22.69 -1.04
CA GLY A 163 22.48 -22.86 -0.11
C GLY A 163 21.61 -24.09 -0.37
N ASP A 164 21.31 -24.83 0.70
CA ASP A 164 20.40 -25.97 0.67
C ASP A 164 18.94 -25.51 0.74
N VAL A 165 18.27 -25.43 -0.41
CA VAL A 165 16.89 -24.96 -0.53
C VAL A 165 15.91 -26.03 -1.01
N LYS A 166 14.65 -25.92 -0.60
CA LYS A 166 13.57 -26.72 -1.18
C LYS A 166 13.34 -26.31 -2.64
N SER A 167 13.13 -27.27 -3.53
CA SER A 167 12.93 -26.99 -4.97
C SER A 167 11.61 -26.26 -5.26
N GLU A 168 10.63 -26.37 -4.37
CA GLU A 168 9.37 -25.63 -4.44
C GLU A 168 9.65 -24.13 -4.20
N VAL A 169 9.21 -23.29 -5.13
CA VAL A 169 9.20 -21.83 -4.97
C VAL A 169 8.05 -21.47 -4.04
N LEU A 170 8.35 -20.71 -2.98
CA LEU A 170 7.32 -20.22 -2.06
C LEU A 170 6.49 -19.15 -2.74
N THR A 171 7.14 -18.14 -3.30
CA THR A 171 6.51 -17.01 -4.00
C THR A 171 7.57 -16.29 -4.83
N SER A 172 7.15 -15.45 -5.78
CA SER A 172 8.03 -14.75 -6.70
C SER A 172 7.60 -13.30 -6.90
N VAL A 173 8.54 -12.44 -7.27
CA VAL A 173 8.29 -11.05 -7.63
C VAL A 173 9.11 -10.65 -8.86
N GLU A 174 8.52 -9.84 -9.74
CA GLU A 174 9.24 -9.26 -10.88
C GLU A 174 9.85 -7.91 -10.50
N SER A 175 11.16 -7.79 -10.61
CA SER A 175 11.93 -6.55 -10.41
C SER A 175 12.29 -5.92 -11.75
N LYS A 176 11.76 -4.74 -12.07
CA LYS A 176 12.06 -4.00 -13.31
C LYS A 176 13.21 -3.03 -13.12
N GLY A 177 13.87 -2.63 -14.21
CA GLY A 177 14.74 -1.46 -14.20
C GLY A 177 13.97 -0.23 -13.74
N TRP A 178 14.59 0.66 -12.96
CA TRP A 178 13.91 1.77 -12.31
C TRP A 178 14.67 3.08 -12.55
N GLY A 179 14.18 3.88 -13.51
CA GLY A 179 14.68 5.23 -13.78
C GLY A 179 14.51 6.15 -12.56
N GLY A 180 15.50 6.14 -11.66
CA GLY A 180 15.61 7.07 -10.55
C GLY A 180 14.66 6.87 -9.36
N ARG A 181 13.68 5.94 -9.37
CA ARG A 181 12.80 5.66 -8.21
C ARG A 181 12.78 4.19 -7.81
N ALA A 182 13.28 3.86 -6.63
CA ALA A 182 13.25 2.50 -6.08
C ALA A 182 11.81 2.11 -5.71
N SER A 183 11.19 1.19 -6.46
CA SER A 183 9.90 0.61 -6.07
C SER A 183 10.10 -0.57 -5.14
N PRO A 184 9.35 -0.67 -4.01
CA PRO A 184 9.38 -1.84 -3.15
C PRO A 184 9.08 -3.14 -3.93
N LEU A 185 9.76 -4.21 -3.57
CA LEU A 185 9.51 -5.57 -4.06
C LEU A 185 8.64 -6.31 -3.05
N PHE A 186 7.39 -6.55 -3.42
CA PHE A 186 6.43 -7.29 -2.61
C PHE A 186 6.36 -8.74 -3.08
N PHE A 187 6.71 -9.67 -2.21
CA PHE A 187 6.50 -11.10 -2.36
C PHE A 187 5.12 -11.43 -1.77
N PRO A 188 4.11 -11.74 -2.60
CA PRO A 188 2.74 -11.91 -2.15
C PRO A 188 2.52 -13.25 -1.44
N THR A 189 1.43 -13.33 -0.68
CA THR A 189 0.90 -14.59 -0.13
C THR A 189 0.69 -15.62 -1.22
N THR A 190 1.20 -16.82 -0.97
CA THR A 190 0.80 -18.06 -1.64
C THR A 190 0.48 -19.10 -0.57
N ASP A 191 -0.19 -20.20 -0.96
CA ASP A 191 -0.40 -21.29 0.00
C ASP A 191 0.92 -21.89 0.49
N ALA A 192 1.95 -22.00 -0.37
CA ALA A 192 3.26 -22.51 0.02
C ALA A 192 3.95 -21.60 1.05
N PHE A 193 3.92 -20.28 0.84
CA PHE A 193 4.55 -19.33 1.76
C PHE A 193 3.81 -19.27 3.10
N LYS A 194 2.47 -19.18 3.07
CA LYS A 194 1.61 -19.20 4.26
C LYS A 194 1.79 -20.48 5.07
N ASN A 195 1.81 -21.64 4.42
CA ASN A 195 1.99 -22.92 5.09
C ASN A 195 3.36 -23.03 5.77
N LEU A 196 4.43 -22.54 5.14
CA LEU A 196 5.75 -22.53 5.76
C LEU A 196 5.77 -21.72 7.05
N VAL A 197 5.21 -20.51 7.05
CA VAL A 197 5.13 -19.67 8.26
C VAL A 197 4.27 -20.33 9.33
N GLN A 198 3.14 -20.94 8.95
CA GLN A 198 2.31 -21.70 9.88
C GLN A 198 3.06 -22.88 10.50
N GLU A 199 3.89 -23.59 9.72
CA GLU A 199 4.71 -24.70 10.19
C GLU A 199 5.83 -24.26 11.14
N TRP A 200 6.38 -23.05 10.96
CA TRP A 200 7.32 -22.43 11.89
C TRP A 200 6.67 -22.13 13.24
N ILE A 201 5.50 -21.47 13.23
CA ILE A 201 4.72 -21.18 14.45
C ILE A 201 4.36 -22.48 15.18
N ALA A 202 3.94 -23.51 14.44
CA ALA A 202 3.60 -24.81 15.01
C ALA A 202 4.80 -25.64 15.48
N GLY A 203 6.04 -25.19 15.21
CA GLY A 203 7.28 -25.91 15.52
C GLY A 203 7.44 -27.24 14.76
N THR A 204 6.65 -27.45 13.69
CA THR A 204 6.68 -28.69 12.89
C THR A 204 7.82 -28.71 11.87
N THR A 205 8.33 -27.54 11.51
CA THR A 205 9.45 -27.33 10.59
C THR A 205 10.43 -26.36 11.26
N PRO A 206 11.74 -26.69 11.36
CA PRO A 206 12.73 -25.75 11.86
C PRO A 206 12.77 -24.47 11.01
N ASN A 207 12.86 -23.31 11.67
CA ASN A 207 13.00 -22.03 10.98
C ASN A 207 14.48 -21.71 10.71
N TYR A 208 14.94 -22.06 9.52
CA TYR A 208 16.25 -21.65 8.99
C TYR A 208 16.13 -20.46 8.03
N GLY A 209 14.97 -19.80 7.98
CA GLY A 209 14.74 -18.67 7.08
C GLY A 209 14.50 -19.05 5.61
N VAL A 210 14.70 -18.05 4.76
CA VAL A 210 14.43 -18.08 3.33
C VAL A 210 15.65 -17.61 2.53
N LEU A 211 15.71 -18.04 1.29
CA LEU A 211 16.73 -17.62 0.33
C LEU A 211 16.04 -16.96 -0.86
N VAL A 212 16.55 -15.79 -1.25
CA VAL A 212 16.13 -15.06 -2.45
C VAL A 212 17.16 -15.31 -3.54
N LYS A 213 16.70 -15.78 -4.70
CA LYS A 213 17.54 -15.94 -5.90
C LYS A 213 16.77 -15.60 -7.16
N ARG A 214 17.47 -15.50 -8.28
CA ARG A 214 16.85 -15.37 -9.60
C ARG A 214 16.12 -16.66 -9.99
N SER A 215 14.96 -16.53 -10.64
CA SER A 215 14.06 -17.66 -10.98
C SER A 215 14.58 -18.61 -12.07
N ASP A 216 15.49 -18.15 -12.93
CA ASP A 216 16.11 -18.97 -13.96
C ASP A 216 17.27 -19.80 -13.36
N SER A 217 17.10 -21.11 -13.48
CA SER A 217 18.03 -22.15 -13.01
C SER A 217 19.36 -22.15 -13.77
N PRO A 218 20.44 -22.75 -13.20
CA PRO A 218 21.36 -22.16 -12.20
C PRO A 218 21.80 -20.72 -12.58
N GLU A 219 22.50 -19.98 -11.70
CA GLU A 219 23.00 -18.67 -12.09
C GLU A 219 23.75 -18.76 -13.41
N ASP A 220 23.15 -18.19 -14.46
CA ASP A 220 23.83 -17.99 -15.72
C ASP A 220 24.71 -16.76 -15.53
N PRO A 221 26.03 -16.92 -15.36
CA PRO A 221 26.93 -15.78 -15.20
C PRO A 221 26.88 -14.83 -16.40
N SER A 222 26.44 -15.29 -17.58
CA SER A 222 26.33 -14.45 -18.76
C SER A 222 25.15 -13.47 -18.73
N ASP A 223 24.24 -13.67 -17.78
CA ASP A 223 23.14 -12.76 -17.51
C ASP A 223 23.52 -11.82 -16.37
N ASN A 224 23.93 -10.62 -16.76
CA ASN A 224 24.46 -9.54 -15.92
C ASN A 224 23.38 -8.72 -15.17
N ARG A 225 22.17 -9.26 -15.01
CA ARG A 225 21.14 -8.62 -14.19
C ARG A 225 21.45 -8.82 -12.70
N LEU A 226 21.64 -7.72 -12.00
CA LEU A 226 21.88 -7.63 -10.56
C LEU A 226 20.80 -6.77 -9.91
N ARG A 227 20.40 -7.11 -8.68
CA ARG A 227 19.61 -6.23 -7.80
C ARG A 227 20.29 -6.13 -6.46
N ILE A 228 20.40 -4.89 -5.99
CA ILE A 228 20.91 -4.54 -4.67
C ILE A 228 19.72 -4.05 -3.86
N LEU A 229 19.46 -4.69 -2.73
CA LEU A 229 18.34 -4.41 -1.84
C LEU A 229 18.91 -4.01 -0.48
N PHE A 230 18.17 -3.20 0.25
CA PHE A 230 18.56 -2.81 1.59
C PHE A 230 18.54 -4.04 2.52
N HIS A 231 19.48 -4.06 3.46
CA HIS A 231 19.68 -5.10 4.46
C HIS A 231 19.11 -4.72 5.82
N GLU A 232 19.20 -5.62 6.79
CA GLU A 232 18.62 -5.46 8.12
C GLU A 232 19.13 -4.22 8.91
N GLN A 233 20.35 -3.74 8.65
CA GLN A 233 20.90 -2.50 9.25
C GLN A 233 20.94 -1.29 8.31
N SER A 234 20.30 -1.36 7.15
CA SER A 234 20.29 -0.26 6.18
C SER A 234 19.59 0.99 6.69
N GLY A 235 20.28 1.84 7.44
CA GLY A 235 19.70 3.05 8.01
C GLY A 235 18.41 2.74 8.77
N ASN A 236 17.27 3.22 8.29
CA ASN A 236 15.98 2.96 8.93
C ASN A 236 15.60 1.46 8.94
N LYS A 237 15.77 0.80 10.09
CA LYS A 237 15.40 -0.60 10.30
C LYS A 237 13.92 -0.87 10.14
N ASP A 238 12.99 0.04 10.40
CA ASP A 238 11.59 -0.30 10.24
C ASP A 238 11.08 -0.13 8.80
N TYR A 239 11.88 0.41 7.86
CA TYR A 239 11.40 0.77 6.50
C TYR A 239 12.27 0.22 5.39
N ARG A 240 13.58 0.34 5.56
CA ARG A 240 14.55 -0.13 4.56
C ARG A 240 14.97 -1.56 4.79
N SER A 241 14.86 -2.06 6.02
CA SER A 241 15.10 -3.49 6.23
C SER A 241 14.06 -4.34 5.51
N PRO A 242 14.42 -5.58 5.17
CA PRO A 242 13.45 -6.60 4.81
C PRO A 242 12.32 -6.70 5.85
N LYS A 243 11.08 -6.88 5.40
CA LYS A 243 9.92 -7.04 6.30
C LYS A 243 9.17 -8.31 5.98
N LEU A 244 8.63 -8.96 7.00
CA LEU A 244 7.63 -10.01 6.91
C LEU A 244 6.37 -9.56 7.65
N LEU A 245 5.31 -9.23 6.91
CA LEU A 245 4.00 -8.93 7.45
C LEU A 245 3.19 -10.22 7.52
N ILE A 246 2.70 -10.57 8.71
CA ILE A 246 1.88 -11.75 8.95
C ILE A 246 0.52 -11.31 9.48
N THR A 247 -0.56 -11.70 8.81
CA THR A 247 -1.92 -11.57 9.34
C THR A 247 -2.40 -12.93 9.83
N TYR A 248 -2.94 -13.00 11.04
CA TYR A 248 -3.38 -14.22 11.67
C TYR A 248 -4.62 -14.02 12.53
N THR A 249 -5.26 -15.11 12.93
CA THR A 249 -6.28 -15.12 13.99
C THR A 249 -5.76 -15.88 15.20
N SER A 250 -6.08 -15.47 16.42
CA SER A 250 -5.65 -16.13 17.66
C SER A 250 -6.76 -16.05 18.69
N GLU A 251 -7.02 -17.16 19.41
CA GLU A 251 -7.96 -17.17 20.53
C GLU A 251 -7.36 -16.48 21.77
N SER A 252 -6.03 -16.52 21.91
CA SER A 252 -5.29 -15.93 23.03
C SER A 252 -5.04 -14.42 22.89
N GLN A 253 -5.14 -13.86 21.68
CA GLN A 253 -5.07 -12.41 21.42
C GLN A 253 -6.29 -11.88 20.66
N PRO A 254 -7.45 -11.71 21.32
CA PRO A 254 -8.68 -11.32 20.66
C PRO A 254 -8.89 -9.79 20.61
N GLU A 255 -7.94 -8.94 20.14
CA GLU A 255 -8.28 -7.55 19.74
C GLU A 255 -7.13 -6.74 19.09
N GLN A 256 -7.37 -6.27 17.86
CA GLN A 256 -7.39 -4.83 17.53
C GLN A 256 -8.68 -4.60 16.72
N GLN A 257 -9.79 -4.19 17.35
CA GLN A 257 -11.06 -3.97 16.64
C GLN A 257 -11.48 -2.48 16.71
N PRO A 258 -11.85 -1.84 15.58
CA PRO A 258 -12.42 -0.50 15.56
C PRO A 258 -13.81 -0.45 16.21
N SER A 259 -14.12 0.67 16.87
CA SER A 259 -15.37 0.89 17.61
C SER A 259 -16.58 1.01 16.66
N PRO A 260 -17.77 0.48 17.00
CA PRO A 260 -18.96 0.56 16.14
C PRO A 260 -19.57 1.98 16.10
N PRO A 261 -20.13 2.42 14.95
CA PRO A 261 -20.64 3.77 14.76
C PRO A 261 -21.97 4.00 15.48
N SER A 262 -22.09 5.14 16.17
CA SER A 262 -23.32 5.62 16.79
C SER A 262 -23.98 6.74 15.98
N GLY A 263 -25.05 6.40 15.26
CA GLY A 263 -26.26 7.25 15.09
C GLY A 263 -26.38 8.11 13.82
N PRO A 264 -27.62 8.33 13.30
CA PRO A 264 -27.85 8.87 11.96
C PRO A 264 -28.06 10.40 11.93
N GLY A 265 -27.34 11.10 11.06
CA GLY A 265 -27.48 12.53 10.77
C GLY A 265 -28.27 12.82 9.49
N ILE A 266 -29.15 13.81 9.57
CA ILE A 266 -30.21 14.18 8.60
C ILE A 266 -29.67 15.08 7.47
N LEU A 267 -30.09 14.83 6.23
CA LEU A 267 -29.80 15.62 5.01
C LEU A 267 -30.63 16.91 4.89
N LEU A 268 -30.04 17.97 4.31
CA LEU A 268 -30.75 19.11 3.71
C LEU A 268 -30.22 19.41 2.28
N PRO A 269 -31.05 19.98 1.37
CA PRO A 269 -30.78 19.96 -0.07
C PRO A 269 -30.47 21.32 -0.73
N GLY A 270 -29.50 21.31 -1.66
CA GLY A 270 -29.56 21.91 -3.01
C GLY A 270 -29.24 23.40 -3.21
N GLU A 271 -28.30 23.73 -4.11
CA GLU A 271 -28.47 24.52 -5.36
C GLU A 271 -27.14 24.64 -6.19
N PRO A 272 -27.10 25.20 -7.43
CA PRO A 272 -26.81 24.42 -8.64
C PRO A 272 -25.47 24.70 -9.36
N THR A 273 -25.15 23.74 -10.23
CA THR A 273 -24.06 23.59 -11.22
C THR A 273 -23.73 24.81 -12.10
N ARG A 274 -22.42 25.05 -12.32
CA ARG A 274 -21.89 25.80 -13.47
C ARG A 274 -20.99 24.88 -14.31
N ALA A 275 -21.12 24.99 -15.63
CA ALA A 275 -20.48 24.12 -16.62
C ALA A 275 -18.95 24.30 -16.73
N PRO A 276 -18.20 23.28 -17.20
CA PRO A 276 -16.75 23.22 -17.12
C PRO A 276 -16.07 23.97 -18.26
N ILE A 277 -14.89 24.51 -17.96
CA ILE A 277 -13.88 24.95 -18.93
C ILE A 277 -12.71 23.97 -18.85
N THR A 278 -12.34 23.41 -20.00
CA THR A 278 -11.33 22.36 -20.16
C THR A 278 -9.92 22.87 -19.90
N PRO A 279 -9.11 22.27 -19.00
CA PRO A 279 -7.68 22.49 -18.96
C PRO A 279 -6.88 21.38 -19.69
N SER A 280 -5.66 21.75 -20.05
CA SER A 280 -4.62 20.98 -20.75
C SER A 280 -4.29 19.62 -20.12
N PRO A 281 -3.69 18.68 -20.88
CA PRO A 281 -3.64 17.27 -20.52
C PRO A 281 -2.73 17.00 -19.31
N THR A 282 -3.36 16.42 -18.28
CA THR A 282 -2.71 15.78 -17.13
C THR A 282 -2.03 14.49 -17.61
N PRO A 283 -0.82 14.16 -17.15
CA PRO A 283 -0.16 12.91 -17.52
C PRO A 283 -1.01 11.69 -17.14
N GLU A 284 -0.94 10.65 -17.98
CA GLU A 284 -1.83 9.50 -18.00
C GLU A 284 -1.81 8.71 -16.66
N PRO A 285 -2.97 8.31 -16.11
CA PRO A 285 -3.05 7.53 -14.86
C PRO A 285 -2.43 6.14 -15.03
N ALA A 286 -1.90 5.57 -13.95
CA ALA A 286 -1.24 4.24 -13.97
C ALA A 286 -2.24 3.07 -14.15
N CYS A 287 -3.54 3.34 -14.02
CA CYS A 287 -4.60 2.38 -14.27
C CYS A 287 -4.75 2.05 -15.77
N PRO A 288 -4.83 0.77 -16.17
CA PRO A 288 -4.94 0.39 -17.59
C PRO A 288 -6.26 0.91 -18.21
N LEU A 289 -6.14 1.85 -19.16
CA LEU A 289 -7.27 2.52 -19.84
C LEU A 289 -7.99 1.66 -20.90
N SER A 290 -7.62 0.39 -21.09
CA SER A 290 -8.01 -0.40 -22.27
C SER A 290 -9.13 -1.43 -22.07
N ALA A 291 -9.81 -1.47 -20.92
CA ALA A 291 -10.94 -2.39 -20.73
C ALA A 291 -12.26 -1.76 -21.21
N THR A 292 -12.99 -2.47 -22.08
CA THR A 292 -14.33 -2.06 -22.53
C THR A 292 -15.31 -2.11 -21.35
N GLY A 293 -16.08 -1.04 -21.14
CA GLY A 293 -17.06 -0.96 -20.05
C GLY A 293 -16.54 -0.40 -18.72
N VAL A 294 -15.33 0.16 -18.70
CA VAL A 294 -14.77 0.87 -17.54
C VAL A 294 -15.10 2.36 -17.61
N GLU A 295 -15.64 2.91 -16.53
CA GLU A 295 -15.82 4.33 -16.27
C GLU A 295 -14.70 4.86 -15.36
N ILE A 296 -14.43 6.16 -15.44
CA ILE A 296 -13.39 6.83 -14.64
C ILE A 296 -14.06 7.89 -13.77
N PHE A 297 -13.89 7.75 -12.46
CA PHE A 297 -14.17 8.78 -11.48
C PHE A 297 -12.88 9.57 -11.19
N THR A 298 -13.02 10.88 -11.05
CA THR A 298 -11.95 11.77 -10.62
C THR A 298 -12.53 12.76 -9.62
N GLY A 299 -12.03 12.75 -8.39
CA GLY A 299 -12.51 13.59 -7.31
C GLY A 299 -11.36 14.24 -6.55
N THR A 300 -11.57 15.48 -6.10
CA THR A 300 -10.63 16.13 -5.18
C THR A 300 -10.94 15.74 -3.73
N SER A 301 -9.99 15.95 -2.81
CA SER A 301 -10.29 15.79 -1.39
C SER A 301 -11.41 16.75 -0.97
N SER A 302 -12.27 16.29 -0.08
CA SER A 302 -13.30 17.10 0.58
C SER A 302 -12.85 17.65 1.93
N GLN A 303 -11.82 17.03 2.53
CA GLN A 303 -11.26 17.39 3.84
C GLN A 303 -9.80 16.96 3.90
N HIS A 304 -8.96 17.77 4.54
CA HIS A 304 -7.58 17.44 4.91
C HIS A 304 -7.26 17.93 6.30
N ALA A 305 -6.26 17.31 6.92
CA ALA A 305 -5.66 17.84 8.14
C ALA A 305 -4.21 17.37 8.33
N SER A 306 -3.45 18.08 9.17
CA SER A 306 -2.21 17.61 9.79
C SER A 306 -2.41 17.54 11.30
N ILE A 307 -1.91 16.47 11.90
CA ILE A 307 -1.90 16.29 13.36
C ILE A 307 -0.46 16.06 13.86
N PHE A 308 -0.20 16.50 15.09
CA PHE A 308 1.15 16.72 15.61
C PHE A 308 1.41 15.91 16.89
N LYS A 309 2.33 14.93 16.84
CA LYS A 309 2.68 14.14 18.03
C LYS A 309 3.26 15.01 19.13
N GLY A 310 2.75 14.82 20.35
CA GLY A 310 3.17 15.61 21.51
C GLY A 310 2.52 16.99 21.62
N LYS A 311 1.67 17.40 20.66
CA LYS A 311 0.92 18.65 20.67
C LYS A 311 -0.57 18.39 20.45
N GLY A 312 -1.20 17.77 21.45
CA GLY A 312 -2.57 17.26 21.35
C GLY A 312 -3.67 18.31 21.20
N ASP A 313 -3.35 19.59 21.40
CA ASP A 313 -4.24 20.74 21.23
C ASP A 313 -4.01 21.49 19.91
N LEU A 314 -3.11 21.01 19.05
CA LEU A 314 -2.81 21.64 17.76
C LEU A 314 -3.35 20.82 16.59
N SER A 315 -3.82 21.56 15.58
CA SER A 315 -4.34 21.05 14.33
C SER A 315 -3.95 21.99 13.18
N GLN A 316 -3.96 21.46 11.97
CA GLN A 316 -3.87 22.27 10.76
C GLN A 316 -4.81 21.67 9.71
N ASP A 317 -5.85 22.39 9.34
CA ASP A 317 -6.88 21.98 8.38
C ASP A 317 -7.03 22.97 7.21
N SER A 318 -6.02 23.81 7.00
CA SER A 318 -5.86 24.65 5.82
C SER A 318 -4.43 24.62 5.26
N GLY A 319 -4.31 24.94 3.98
CA GLY A 319 -3.08 25.04 3.23
C GLY A 319 -2.48 23.68 2.88
N ALA A 320 -1.24 23.47 3.29
CA ALA A 320 -0.53 22.22 3.04
C ALA A 320 -0.71 21.26 4.21
N PHE A 321 -0.83 19.96 3.96
CA PHE A 321 -0.73 18.96 5.03
C PHE A 321 0.66 18.32 5.10
N GLY A 322 1.12 18.11 6.33
CA GLY A 322 2.42 17.56 6.66
C GLY A 322 2.39 16.07 6.95
N VAL A 323 3.39 15.35 6.43
CA VAL A 323 3.65 13.95 6.75
C VAL A 323 5.13 13.78 7.04
N GLY A 324 5.48 13.18 8.17
CA GLY A 324 6.85 12.81 8.47
C GLY A 324 7.41 13.38 9.76
N ILE A 325 8.74 13.52 9.84
CA ILE A 325 9.45 13.99 11.03
C ILE A 325 10.13 15.32 10.71
N VAL A 326 9.79 16.37 11.45
CA VAL A 326 10.43 17.69 11.30
C VAL A 326 11.77 17.78 12.04
N HIS A 327 12.54 18.83 11.78
CA HIS A 327 13.85 19.04 12.41
C HIS A 327 13.82 19.03 13.94
N SER A 328 12.72 19.44 14.57
CA SER A 328 12.51 19.39 16.03
C SER A 328 12.31 17.96 16.57
N GLY A 329 12.24 16.94 15.70
CA GLY A 329 11.90 15.56 16.05
C GLY A 329 10.39 15.31 16.22
N GLU A 330 9.57 16.33 15.97
CA GLU A 330 8.11 16.21 16.04
C GLU A 330 7.58 15.40 14.86
N ILE A 331 6.58 14.56 15.11
CA ILE A 331 5.98 13.67 14.12
C ILE A 331 4.66 14.28 13.61
N LEU A 332 4.48 14.25 12.30
CA LEU A 332 3.34 14.74 11.55
C LEU A 332 2.64 13.57 10.85
N ARG A 333 1.32 13.50 10.97
CA ARG A 333 0.47 12.64 10.13
C ARG A 333 -0.48 13.52 9.31
N GLY A 334 -0.66 13.16 8.06
CA GLY A 334 -1.58 13.81 7.13
C GLY A 334 -2.87 13.01 7.01
N LEU A 335 -4.02 13.66 7.01
CA LEU A 335 -5.33 13.03 6.82
C LEU A 335 -5.95 13.59 5.55
N LEU A 336 -6.57 12.74 4.74
CA LEU A 336 -7.35 13.14 3.56
C LEU A 336 -8.63 12.33 3.46
N LYS A 337 -9.73 12.99 3.09
CA LYS A 337 -10.99 12.33 2.77
C LYS A 337 -11.44 12.70 1.36
N PHE A 338 -11.86 11.69 0.60
CA PHE A 338 -12.39 11.87 -0.75
C PHE A 338 -13.86 11.41 -0.80
N PRO A 339 -14.77 12.19 -1.38
CA PRO A 339 -16.14 11.75 -1.63
C PRO A 339 -16.16 10.72 -2.77
N VAL A 340 -16.87 9.60 -2.56
CA VAL A 340 -17.03 8.52 -3.57
C VAL A 340 -18.50 8.17 -3.80
N ASP A 341 -19.41 8.95 -3.23
CA ASP A 341 -20.87 8.78 -3.27
C ASP A 341 -21.46 8.98 -4.67
N SER A 342 -20.71 9.61 -5.58
CA SER A 342 -21.11 9.74 -6.98
C SER A 342 -20.87 8.48 -7.82
N ILE A 343 -20.10 7.50 -7.31
CA ILE A 343 -19.94 6.19 -7.95
C ILE A 343 -21.21 5.37 -7.67
N PRO A 344 -21.92 4.87 -8.70
CA PRO A 344 -23.16 4.12 -8.48
C PRO A 344 -22.95 2.87 -7.61
N THR A 345 -23.81 2.65 -6.62
CA THR A 345 -23.80 1.44 -5.79
C THR A 345 -23.90 0.19 -6.66
N GLY A 346 -23.11 -0.85 -6.32
CA GLY A 346 -22.99 -2.08 -7.10
C GLY A 346 -21.99 -1.98 -8.25
N SER A 347 -21.33 -0.84 -8.44
CA SER A 347 -20.15 -0.74 -9.30
C SER A 347 -19.02 -1.61 -8.76
N THR A 348 -18.22 -2.18 -9.65
CA THR A 348 -17.00 -2.93 -9.27
C THR A 348 -15.78 -2.07 -9.52
N ILE A 349 -15.02 -1.78 -8.47
CA ILE A 349 -13.78 -1.03 -8.52
C ILE A 349 -12.69 -1.91 -9.13
N VAL A 350 -12.04 -1.39 -10.17
CA VAL A 350 -10.97 -2.09 -10.90
C VAL A 350 -9.60 -1.66 -10.39
N CYS A 351 -9.42 -0.35 -10.21
CA CYS A 351 -8.22 0.24 -9.59
C CYS A 351 -8.53 1.66 -9.12
N ALA A 352 -7.78 2.15 -8.16
CA ALA A 352 -7.73 3.50 -7.66
C ALA A 352 -6.28 4.03 -7.61
N GLU A 353 -6.11 5.36 -7.62
CA GLU A 353 -4.83 6.05 -7.44
C GLU A 353 -5.09 7.37 -6.72
N ILE A 354 -4.30 7.68 -5.69
CA ILE A 354 -4.25 9.02 -5.11
C ILE A 354 -3.02 9.74 -5.65
N ILE A 355 -3.20 10.98 -6.09
CA ILE A 355 -2.15 11.84 -6.60
C ILE A 355 -2.02 13.04 -5.67
N LEU A 356 -0.85 13.19 -5.06
CA LEU A 356 -0.50 14.31 -4.21
C LEU A 356 0.59 15.15 -4.86
N LYS A 357 0.58 16.47 -4.62
CA LYS A 357 1.64 17.36 -5.08
C LYS A 357 2.28 18.07 -3.91
N THR A 358 3.60 18.14 -3.89
CA THR A 358 4.34 18.84 -2.83
C THR A 358 4.20 20.37 -2.94
N THR A 359 4.12 21.08 -1.81
CA THR A 359 4.14 22.56 -1.80
C THR A 359 5.54 23.14 -1.89
N GLY A 360 5.70 24.09 -2.81
CA GLY A 360 6.82 25.04 -2.86
C GLY A 360 8.18 24.43 -3.22
N PRO A 361 9.21 25.28 -3.42
CA PRO A 361 10.58 24.82 -3.45
C PRO A 361 10.95 24.50 -2.01
N CYS A 362 10.80 23.24 -1.58
CA CYS A 362 11.51 22.85 -0.38
C CYS A 362 13.00 22.87 -0.71
N GLY A 363 13.61 24.04 -0.45
CA GLY A 363 15.02 24.36 -0.70
C GLY A 363 15.97 23.26 -0.20
N PRO A 364 15.57 22.46 0.80
CA PRO A 364 16.37 21.35 1.26
C PRO A 364 15.67 19.98 1.51
N CYS A 365 14.53 19.59 0.90
CA CYS A 365 14.09 18.18 0.99
C CYS A 365 15.08 17.28 0.22
N LYS A 366 16.20 16.92 0.83
CA LYS A 366 17.17 15.98 0.30
C LYS A 366 17.15 14.74 1.18
N GLY A 367 16.35 13.76 0.83
CA GLY A 367 16.26 12.53 1.59
C GLY A 367 15.05 11.74 1.17
N LEU A 368 15.16 10.40 1.20
CA LEU A 368 14.01 9.54 0.94
C LEU A 368 13.08 9.64 2.16
N VAL A 369 11.83 10.03 1.92
CA VAL A 369 10.75 9.90 2.90
C VAL A 369 9.78 8.88 2.38
N ASP A 370 9.67 7.77 3.10
CA ASP A 370 8.70 6.73 2.80
C ASP A 370 7.38 7.16 3.42
N VAL A 371 6.35 7.31 2.58
CA VAL A 371 5.01 7.70 3.01
C VAL A 371 4.09 6.50 2.83
N GLU A 372 3.59 5.97 3.94
CA GLU A 372 2.58 4.92 4.00
C GLU A 372 1.19 5.53 4.02
N MET A 373 0.26 4.91 3.30
CA MET A 373 -1.15 5.26 3.28
C MET A 373 -1.98 4.17 3.96
N HIS A 374 -2.78 4.55 4.95
CA HIS A 374 -3.65 3.66 5.72
C HIS A 374 -5.11 4.11 5.62
N ARG A 375 -6.06 3.18 5.80
CA ARG A 375 -7.48 3.52 5.93
C ARG A 375 -7.75 4.07 7.33
N ILE A 376 -8.54 5.12 7.45
CA ILE A 376 -9.05 5.58 8.75
C ILE A 376 -10.31 4.80 9.11
N THR A 377 -10.41 4.33 10.35
CA THR A 377 -11.51 3.49 10.85
C THR A 377 -12.49 4.21 11.76
N SER A 378 -12.15 5.40 12.24
CA SER A 378 -13.04 6.27 13.02
C SER A 378 -13.30 7.59 12.31
N GLY A 379 -14.52 8.12 12.47
CA GLY A 379 -14.87 9.43 11.96
C GLY A 379 -14.02 10.54 12.60
N TRP A 380 -13.64 11.51 11.78
CA TRP A 380 -12.98 12.75 12.20
C TRP A 380 -13.62 13.95 11.49
N ALA A 381 -13.37 15.13 12.03
CA ALA A 381 -13.90 16.37 11.49
C ALA A 381 -12.86 17.49 11.49
N THR A 382 -13.08 18.44 10.59
CA THR A 382 -12.46 19.77 10.59
C THR A 382 -13.62 20.75 10.53
N THR A 383 -13.65 21.70 11.47
CA THR A 383 -14.80 22.60 11.62
C THR A 383 -14.39 24.07 11.66
N GLY A 384 -13.09 24.34 11.79
CA GLY A 384 -12.49 25.66 11.67
C GLY A 384 -11.71 25.85 10.37
N THR A 385 -11.23 27.07 10.20
CA THR A 385 -10.04 27.33 9.38
C THR A 385 -8.96 27.66 10.39
N ASN A 386 -8.18 26.67 10.81
CA ASN A 386 -6.96 26.91 11.56
C ASN A 386 -5.90 27.37 10.57
N ASP A 387 -6.08 28.62 10.14
CA ASP A 387 -5.19 29.24 9.19
C ASP A 387 -3.81 29.34 9.81
N PHE A 388 -2.80 29.05 8.99
CA PHE A 388 -1.42 29.35 9.34
C PHE A 388 -1.41 30.76 9.90
N LEU A 389 -0.94 30.98 11.13
CA LEU A 389 -0.78 32.34 11.65
C LEU A 389 -0.08 33.13 10.53
N PRO A 390 -0.70 34.18 9.95
CA PRO A 390 -0.15 34.84 8.79
C PRO A 390 1.13 35.54 9.24
N GLN A 391 2.25 34.83 9.18
CA GLN A 391 3.54 35.40 9.49
C GLN A 391 3.89 36.28 8.31
N GLN A 392 3.77 37.58 8.53
CA GLN A 392 4.43 38.58 7.72
C GLN A 392 5.94 38.33 7.83
N GLN A 393 6.52 37.51 6.94
CA GLN A 393 7.86 37.61 6.31
C GLN A 393 8.23 36.26 5.63
N PRO A 394 8.77 36.28 4.41
CA PRO A 394 9.21 35.09 3.69
C PRO A 394 10.62 34.71 4.14
N LEU A 395 10.78 34.17 5.34
CA LEU A 395 12.03 33.51 5.71
C LEU A 395 11.87 32.02 5.39
N LEU A 396 12.42 31.65 4.23
CA LEU A 396 12.53 30.32 3.62
C LEU A 396 13.13 29.19 4.50
N TYR A 397 13.24 29.36 5.82
CA TYR A 397 14.03 28.50 6.71
C TYR A 397 13.46 28.24 8.12
N GLN A 398 12.34 28.84 8.50
CA GLN A 398 11.82 28.73 9.89
C GLN A 398 10.30 28.66 9.96
N VAL A 399 9.66 28.09 8.94
CA VAL A 399 8.24 27.74 9.05
C VAL A 399 8.17 26.45 9.87
N GLU A 400 8.34 26.57 11.17
CA GLU A 400 8.09 25.47 12.10
C GLU A 400 6.61 25.08 11.89
N LEU A 401 6.39 23.87 11.39
CA LEU A 401 5.08 23.24 11.24
C LEU A 401 4.50 23.00 12.63
N GLN A 402 4.08 24.08 13.28
CA GLN A 402 3.60 24.05 14.65
C GLN A 402 2.11 23.79 14.72
N GLY A 403 1.38 23.87 13.60
CA GLY A 403 -0.08 23.94 13.61
C GLY A 403 -0.57 25.22 14.28
N ALA A 404 -1.89 25.37 14.37
CA ALA A 404 -2.52 26.38 15.21
C ALA A 404 -3.34 25.70 16.31
N GLY A 405 -3.71 26.46 17.34
CA GLY A 405 -4.59 25.96 18.39
C GLY A 405 -5.90 25.47 17.79
N ALA A 406 -6.24 24.20 18.03
CA ALA A 406 -7.43 23.56 17.49
C ALA A 406 -8.71 24.19 18.06
N ASN A 407 -9.72 24.39 17.21
CA ASN A 407 -11.07 24.76 17.63
C ASN A 407 -11.89 23.52 18.01
N THR A 408 -13.01 23.74 18.70
CA THR A 408 -13.98 22.67 18.95
C THR A 408 -14.48 22.10 17.63
N GLY A 409 -14.24 20.80 17.42
CA GLY A 409 -14.60 20.01 16.25
C GLY A 409 -13.42 19.64 15.35
N ASP A 410 -12.24 20.24 15.57
CA ASP A 410 -11.06 19.97 14.74
C ASP A 410 -10.37 18.66 15.16
N VAL A 411 -9.72 18.00 14.20
CA VAL A 411 -8.96 16.79 14.47
C VAL A 411 -7.57 17.13 15.01
N THR A 412 -7.12 16.45 16.07
CA THR A 412 -5.79 16.61 16.65
C THR A 412 -5.12 15.25 16.84
N TRP A 413 -3.89 15.24 17.37
CA TRP A 413 -3.23 13.98 17.70
C TRP A 413 -4.00 13.15 18.73
N THR A 414 -4.68 13.80 19.69
CA THR A 414 -5.36 13.10 20.78
C THR A 414 -6.87 12.95 20.54
N HIS A 415 -7.45 13.75 19.64
CA HIS A 415 -8.90 13.79 19.41
C HIS A 415 -9.27 13.67 17.93
N SER A 416 -10.27 12.84 17.61
CA SER A 416 -10.89 12.82 16.28
C SER A 416 -11.85 13.99 16.06
N ALA A 417 -12.34 14.58 17.15
CA ALA A 417 -13.04 15.86 17.20
C ALA A 417 -12.74 16.55 18.54
N TYR A 418 -11.89 17.56 18.51
CA TYR A 418 -11.41 18.30 19.68
C TYR A 418 -12.50 19.14 20.34
N ASP A 419 -12.34 19.48 21.62
CA ASP A 419 -13.21 20.45 22.30
C ASP A 419 -12.36 21.52 23.00
N ALA A 420 -12.27 22.70 22.39
CA ALA A 420 -11.48 23.81 22.89
C ALA A 420 -11.98 24.34 24.25
N ALA A 421 -13.23 24.07 24.65
CA ALA A 421 -13.73 24.45 25.97
C ALA A 421 -13.20 23.53 27.09
N ASN A 422 -12.72 22.34 26.74
CA ASN A 422 -12.22 21.33 27.67
C ASN A 422 -11.18 20.43 27.00
N SER A 423 -9.98 20.99 26.76
CA SER A 423 -8.88 20.38 26.01
C SER A 423 -8.46 18.98 26.48
N ASP A 424 -8.60 18.69 27.77
CA ASP A 424 -8.05 17.48 28.38
C ASP A 424 -9.05 16.31 28.40
N SER A 425 -10.35 16.64 28.47
CA SER A 425 -11.42 15.66 28.74
C SER A 425 -12.70 15.84 27.93
N GLY A 426 -12.81 16.92 27.16
CA GLY A 426 -13.89 17.15 26.19
C GLY A 426 -13.59 16.52 24.83
N GLY A 427 -14.56 16.62 23.92
CA GLY A 427 -14.41 16.10 22.55
C GLY A 427 -14.49 14.58 22.44
N THR A 428 -14.18 14.07 21.25
CA THR A 428 -14.10 12.64 20.94
C THR A 428 -12.64 12.27 20.76
N LYS A 429 -12.14 11.37 21.61
CA LYS A 429 -10.77 10.86 21.51
C LYS A 429 -10.65 9.77 20.45
N TRP A 430 -9.47 9.66 19.87
CA TRP A 430 -9.11 8.44 19.14
C TRP A 430 -9.06 7.25 20.11
N GLY A 431 -9.34 6.05 19.62
CA GLY A 431 -9.00 4.81 20.33
C GLY A 431 -7.49 4.66 20.49
N THR A 432 -6.72 5.05 19.46
CA THR A 432 -5.25 5.15 19.45
C THR A 432 -4.83 6.56 19.08
N GLU A 433 -4.01 7.20 19.92
CA GLU A 433 -3.47 8.53 19.61
C GLU A 433 -2.76 8.57 18.25
N GLY A 434 -2.96 9.67 17.53
CA GLY A 434 -2.50 9.86 16.16
C GLY A 434 -3.46 9.32 15.10
N GLY A 435 -4.61 8.76 15.48
CA GLY A 435 -5.64 8.30 14.55
C GLY A 435 -5.92 6.80 14.64
N ASP A 436 -7.22 6.45 14.59
CA ASP A 436 -7.66 5.06 14.50
C ASP A 436 -7.54 4.59 13.05
N VAL A 437 -6.50 3.83 12.76
CA VAL A 437 -6.21 3.36 11.40
C VAL A 437 -6.31 1.84 11.27
N ASP A 438 -6.72 1.41 10.08
CA ASP A 438 -6.45 0.07 9.62
C ASP A 438 -4.94 -0.08 9.45
N PRO A 439 -4.33 -1.04 10.13
CA PRO A 439 -2.89 -1.22 10.12
C PRO A 439 -2.32 -1.61 8.76
N ALA A 440 -3.15 -2.19 7.88
CA ALA A 440 -2.70 -2.56 6.54
C ALA A 440 -2.25 -1.31 5.77
N VAL A 441 -1.03 -1.36 5.24
CA VAL A 441 -0.52 -0.35 4.30
C VAL A 441 -1.23 -0.56 2.97
N LEU A 442 -2.07 0.40 2.58
CA LEU A 442 -2.84 0.34 1.34
C LEU A 442 -2.00 0.70 0.11
N SER A 443 -1.05 1.61 0.29
CA SER A 443 -0.09 2.06 -0.71
C SER A 443 1.10 2.71 0.00
N MET A 444 2.25 2.70 -0.65
CA MET A 444 3.44 3.40 -0.16
C MET A 444 4.14 4.07 -1.34
N GLU A 445 4.68 5.26 -1.11
CA GLU A 445 5.55 5.96 -2.07
C GLU A 445 6.87 6.30 -1.38
N VAL A 446 7.97 5.99 -2.06
CA VAL A 446 9.32 6.42 -1.66
C VAL A 446 9.56 7.78 -2.31
N ASP A 447 9.41 8.85 -1.55
CA ASP A 447 9.60 10.19 -2.05
C ASP A 447 11.09 10.56 -2.03
N ASN A 448 11.69 10.68 -3.22
CA ASN A 448 13.07 11.13 -3.39
C ASN A 448 13.23 12.49 -4.06
N GLU A 449 12.14 13.10 -4.54
CA GLU A 449 12.19 14.30 -5.39
C GLU A 449 10.92 15.15 -5.31
N ARG A 450 11.07 16.45 -5.60
CA ARG A 450 9.96 17.40 -5.74
C ARG A 450 8.99 16.93 -6.83
N GLY A 451 7.69 17.05 -6.57
CA GLY A 451 6.70 17.04 -7.64
C GLY A 451 5.42 16.32 -7.28
N GLN A 452 5.06 15.37 -8.14
CA GLN A 452 3.83 14.61 -8.06
C GLN A 452 4.14 13.21 -7.50
N HIS A 453 3.36 12.81 -6.49
CA HIS A 453 3.46 11.55 -5.78
C HIS A 453 2.21 10.76 -6.05
N LYS A 454 2.37 9.49 -6.41
CA LYS A 454 1.28 8.61 -6.80
C LYS A 454 1.20 7.48 -5.78
N PHE A 455 0.00 7.23 -5.27
CA PHE A 455 -0.32 6.15 -4.36
C PHE A 455 -1.30 5.22 -5.08
N PRO A 456 -0.82 4.30 -5.92
CA PRO A 456 -1.69 3.51 -6.76
C PRO A 456 -2.12 2.22 -6.04
N SER A 457 -3.37 1.80 -6.27
CA SER A 457 -3.93 0.51 -5.82
C SER A 457 -3.38 -0.69 -6.58
N THR A 458 -2.69 -0.42 -7.67
CA THR A 458 -1.94 -1.37 -8.47
C THR A 458 -0.55 -0.79 -8.62
N PRO A 459 0.54 -1.50 -8.32
CA PRO A 459 1.85 -1.11 -8.77
C PRO A 459 1.76 -0.87 -10.27
N ALA A 460 2.61 0.03 -10.78
CA ALA A 460 2.82 0.17 -12.21
C ALA A 460 3.11 -1.18 -12.90
N TYR A 461 3.44 -2.25 -12.15
CA TYR A 461 3.66 -3.58 -12.66
C TYR A 461 3.19 -4.73 -11.73
N ASN A 462 1.98 -5.25 -12.00
CA ASN A 462 1.54 -6.65 -11.84
C ASN A 462 1.18 -7.29 -10.48
N PHE A 463 0.89 -6.57 -9.38
CA PHE A 463 0.19 -7.15 -8.22
C PHE A 463 -0.73 -6.17 -7.50
N VAL A 464 -2.04 -6.43 -7.47
CA VAL A 464 -3.03 -5.54 -6.87
C VAL A 464 -2.75 -5.34 -5.36
N CYS A 465 -2.60 -4.09 -4.90
CA CYS A 465 -2.82 -3.72 -3.51
C CYS A 465 -4.34 -3.87 -3.26
N LEU A 466 -4.81 -5.12 -3.13
CA LEU A 466 -6.23 -5.45 -2.99
C LEU A 466 -6.85 -4.67 -1.83
N GLY A 467 -6.08 -4.34 -0.79
CA GLY A 467 -6.52 -3.48 0.30
C GLY A 467 -7.05 -2.12 -0.17
N PHE A 468 -6.38 -1.43 -1.10
CA PHE A 468 -6.85 -0.10 -1.53
C PHE A 468 -8.11 -0.21 -2.39
N VAL A 469 -8.15 -1.16 -3.34
CA VAL A 469 -9.35 -1.44 -4.14
C VAL A 469 -10.51 -1.86 -3.22
N ALA A 470 -10.27 -2.75 -2.27
CA ALA A 470 -11.27 -3.24 -1.32
C ALA A 470 -11.77 -2.12 -0.39
N ALA A 471 -10.90 -1.21 0.04
CA ALA A 471 -11.29 -0.05 0.82
C ALA A 471 -12.24 0.85 0.03
N ILE A 472 -11.89 1.23 -1.21
CA ILE A 472 -12.77 2.02 -2.06
C ILE A 472 -14.07 1.28 -2.39
N GLN A 473 -14.00 -0.01 -2.72
CA GLN A 473 -15.17 -0.86 -2.95
C GLN A 473 -16.09 -0.85 -1.74
N GLY A 474 -15.52 -0.98 -0.54
CA GLY A 474 -16.28 -0.95 0.69
C GLY A 474 -16.98 0.39 0.93
N PHE A 475 -16.32 1.51 0.60
CA PHE A 475 -16.90 2.85 0.68
C PHE A 475 -18.08 3.02 -0.29
N VAL A 476 -17.94 2.53 -1.53
CA VAL A 476 -18.98 2.63 -2.58
C VAL A 476 -20.18 1.73 -2.27
N ASP A 477 -19.93 0.54 -1.73
CA ASP A 477 -20.99 -0.40 -1.34
C ASP A 477 -21.64 -0.04 0.00
N GLY A 478 -21.05 0.89 0.75
CA GLY A 478 -21.47 1.23 2.12
C GLY A 478 -21.26 0.08 3.12
N SER A 479 -20.38 -0.87 2.80
CA SER A 479 -20.04 -1.97 3.72
C SER A 479 -19.03 -1.55 4.78
N ILE A 480 -18.28 -0.47 4.52
CA ILE A 480 -17.45 0.23 5.49
C ILE A 480 -17.67 1.74 5.36
N ASP A 481 -17.62 2.46 6.48
CA ASP A 481 -17.77 3.91 6.48
C ASP A 481 -16.55 4.60 5.83
N ASN A 482 -16.79 5.63 5.02
CA ASN A 482 -15.74 6.43 4.41
C ASN A 482 -15.25 7.51 5.37
N HIS A 483 -14.17 7.20 6.09
CA HIS A 483 -13.42 8.17 6.91
C HIS A 483 -12.13 8.65 6.24
N GLY A 484 -11.87 8.24 4.99
CA GLY A 484 -10.66 8.64 4.27
C GLY A 484 -9.40 7.87 4.66
N PHE A 485 -8.27 8.52 4.49
CA PHE A 485 -6.93 7.94 4.53
C PHE A 485 -6.01 8.75 5.43
N LEU A 486 -5.11 8.05 6.12
CA LEU A 486 -4.04 8.63 6.91
C LEU A 486 -2.70 8.32 6.24
N PHE A 487 -1.87 9.34 6.15
CA PHE A 487 -0.52 9.30 5.61
C PHE A 487 0.47 9.49 6.75
N LYS A 488 1.40 8.56 6.90
CA LYS A 488 2.46 8.63 7.91
C LYS A 488 3.77 8.12 7.33
N THR A 489 4.87 8.49 7.96
CA THR A 489 6.14 7.79 7.80
C THR A 489 6.32 6.87 9.00
N ASP A 490 7.52 6.34 9.14
CA ASP A 490 7.94 5.68 10.36
C ASP A 490 7.94 6.56 11.59
N GLU A 491 7.57 5.94 12.69
CA GLU A 491 7.47 6.56 13.99
C GLU A 491 8.13 5.73 15.09
N SER A 492 8.91 4.71 14.73
CA SER A 492 9.74 3.97 15.68
C SER A 492 10.74 4.90 16.36
N ASP A 493 11.09 4.59 17.61
CA ASP A 493 12.05 5.41 18.35
C ASP A 493 13.43 5.41 17.67
N GLU A 494 13.82 4.31 17.01
CA GLU A 494 15.08 4.21 16.26
C GLU A 494 15.06 5.14 15.04
N TYR A 495 13.98 5.14 14.25
CA TYR A 495 13.89 6.04 13.11
C TYR A 495 13.76 7.49 13.50
N VAL A 496 12.95 7.79 14.51
CA VAL A 496 12.82 9.16 15.01
C VAL A 496 14.18 9.68 15.48
N ALA A 497 14.97 8.86 16.17
CA ALA A 497 16.34 9.21 16.57
C ALA A 497 17.27 9.38 15.36
N LEU A 498 17.25 8.46 14.40
CA LEU A 498 18.04 8.53 13.17
C LEU A 498 17.73 9.80 12.37
N LYS A 499 16.44 10.11 12.17
CA LYS A 499 16.01 11.30 11.44
C LYS A 499 16.25 12.58 12.21
N ALA A 500 16.12 12.56 13.53
CA ALA A 500 16.57 13.69 14.36
C ALA A 500 18.07 13.95 14.17
N GLU A 501 18.91 12.90 14.14
CA GLU A 501 20.35 13.03 13.89
C GLU A 501 20.65 13.52 12.46
N GLU A 502 20.04 12.93 11.42
CA GLU A 502 20.17 13.41 10.03
C GLU A 502 19.80 14.90 9.92
N ASN A 503 18.72 15.31 10.61
CA ASN A 503 18.26 16.69 10.64
C ASN A 503 19.24 17.64 11.37
N THR A 504 20.10 17.16 12.28
CA THR A 504 21.15 18.01 12.90
C THR A 504 22.28 18.39 11.94
N TYR A 505 22.46 17.64 10.84
CA TYR A 505 23.52 17.88 9.87
C TYR A 505 23.13 18.99 8.86
N LYS A 506 23.17 20.24 9.35
CA LYS A 506 23.00 21.51 8.61
C LYS A 506 21.73 21.61 7.78
N ASP A 507 20.82 22.51 8.16
CA ASP A 507 19.96 23.23 7.22
C ASP A 507 18.97 22.41 6.35
N TYR A 508 18.90 21.08 6.48
CA TYR A 508 18.01 20.24 5.68
C TYR A 508 16.91 19.56 6.50
N ASP A 509 15.68 19.99 6.24
CA ASP A 509 14.42 19.34 6.61
C ASP A 509 14.18 18.14 5.67
N THR A 510 14.82 17.01 5.96
CA THR A 510 14.86 15.89 5.01
C THR A 510 13.78 14.84 5.23
N ALA A 511 13.23 14.77 6.44
CA ALA A 511 12.41 13.65 6.92
C ALA A 511 10.89 13.92 6.92
N TYR A 512 10.42 15.04 6.36
CA TYR A 512 8.98 15.28 6.16
C TYR A 512 8.66 15.76 4.74
N ARG A 513 7.38 15.74 4.41
CA ARG A 513 6.77 16.26 3.19
C ARG A 513 5.56 17.11 3.49
N LEU A 514 5.41 18.17 2.70
CA LEU A 514 4.23 19.01 2.69
C LEU A 514 3.53 18.82 1.36
N PHE A 515 2.30 18.33 1.42
CA PHE A 515 1.44 18.15 0.28
C PHE A 515 0.39 19.27 0.25
N LYS A 516 0.00 19.70 -0.93
CA LYS A 516 -1.09 20.66 -1.11
C LYS A 516 -2.40 20.07 -0.58
N GLY A 517 -3.19 20.85 0.16
CA GLY A 517 -4.52 20.48 0.66
C GLY A 517 -5.66 20.83 -0.31
N GLU A 518 -6.92 20.63 0.10
CA GLU A 518 -8.08 20.93 -0.77
C GLU A 518 -8.27 22.42 -1.08
N ASP A 519 -7.77 23.31 -0.23
CA ASP A 519 -7.95 24.76 -0.34
C ASP A 519 -6.92 25.43 -1.25
N GLU A 520 -6.01 24.66 -1.85
CA GLU A 520 -5.08 25.14 -2.86
C GLU A 520 -5.81 25.88 -3.99
N GLU A 521 -5.29 27.06 -4.36
CA GLU A 521 -5.91 27.95 -5.35
C GLU A 521 -5.91 27.30 -6.74
N SER A 522 -4.84 26.58 -7.06
CA SER A 522 -4.72 25.81 -8.28
C SER A 522 -5.45 24.47 -8.15
N GLU A 523 -6.64 24.35 -8.74
CA GLU A 523 -7.40 23.09 -8.77
C GLU A 523 -6.58 21.91 -9.31
N ALA A 524 -5.69 22.18 -10.27
CA ALA A 524 -4.82 21.16 -10.85
C ALA A 524 -3.80 20.59 -9.86
N ASP A 525 -3.58 21.25 -8.73
CA ASP A 525 -2.60 20.85 -7.72
C ASP A 525 -3.21 20.34 -6.42
N ARG A 526 -4.54 20.33 -6.30
CA ARG A 526 -5.24 19.72 -5.17
C ARG A 526 -5.02 18.20 -5.14
N PRO A 527 -5.14 17.54 -3.98
CA PRO A 527 -5.17 16.09 -3.88
C PRO A 527 -6.24 15.52 -4.81
N LEU A 528 -5.85 14.52 -5.61
CA LEU A 528 -6.73 13.90 -6.60
C LEU A 528 -6.87 12.41 -6.30
N LEU A 529 -8.10 11.91 -6.31
CA LEU A 529 -8.42 10.49 -6.33
C LEU A 529 -8.95 10.13 -7.72
N VAL A 530 -8.28 9.19 -8.39
CA VAL A 530 -8.69 8.62 -9.68
C VAL A 530 -9.13 7.19 -9.44
N ILE A 531 -10.34 6.83 -9.87
CA ILE A 531 -10.90 5.48 -9.72
C ILE A 531 -11.41 4.99 -11.06
N HIS A 532 -11.01 3.79 -11.45
CA HIS A 532 -11.56 3.06 -12.59
C HIS A 532 -12.54 2.01 -12.05
N TYR A 533 -13.76 1.98 -12.58
CA TYR A 533 -14.79 1.06 -12.14
C TYR A 533 -15.66 0.57 -13.30
N THR A 534 -16.37 -0.52 -13.11
CA THR A 534 -17.39 -1.00 -14.05
C THR A 534 -18.77 -0.84 -13.42
N LEU A 535 -19.75 -0.44 -14.23
CA LEU A 535 -21.14 -0.32 -13.76
C LEU A 535 -21.72 -1.69 -13.39
N PRO A 536 -22.68 -1.74 -12.46
CA PRO A 536 -23.40 -2.97 -12.16
C PRO A 536 -24.04 -3.53 -13.43
N VAL A 537 -23.87 -4.84 -13.64
CA VAL A 537 -24.62 -5.55 -14.68
C VAL A 537 -26.09 -5.54 -14.26
N ILE A 538 -26.87 -4.61 -14.82
CA ILE A 538 -28.32 -4.64 -14.70
C ILE A 538 -28.73 -5.92 -15.42
N ALA A 539 -29.06 -6.96 -14.66
CA ALA A 539 -29.72 -8.13 -15.21
C ALA A 539 -30.97 -7.60 -15.91
N MET A 540 -30.96 -7.59 -17.25
CA MET A 540 -32.18 -7.35 -17.99
C MET A 540 -33.10 -8.49 -17.58
N ASP A 541 -34.12 -8.15 -16.81
CA ASP A 541 -35.20 -9.06 -16.49
C ASP A 541 -35.77 -9.54 -17.83
N ASP A 542 -35.47 -10.79 -18.18
CA ASP A 542 -35.88 -11.43 -19.43
C ASP A 542 -37.40 -11.72 -19.41
N SER A 543 -38.15 -11.13 -18.48
CA SER A 543 -39.60 -11.00 -18.52
C SER A 543 -40.06 -10.01 -19.62
N GLN A 544 -39.62 -10.22 -20.86
CA GLN A 544 -40.41 -9.78 -22.00
C GLN A 544 -41.70 -10.62 -21.99
N PRO A 545 -42.90 -10.00 -21.98
CA PRO A 545 -44.13 -10.77 -22.14
C PRO A 545 -44.08 -11.47 -23.50
N GLU A 546 -44.25 -12.80 -23.50
CA GLU A 546 -44.46 -13.59 -24.72
C GLU A 546 -45.41 -12.84 -25.65
N THR A 547 -44.87 -12.33 -26.74
CA THR A 547 -45.64 -11.70 -27.78
C THR A 547 -46.45 -12.82 -28.42
N LYS A 548 -47.74 -12.90 -28.08
CA LYS A 548 -48.68 -13.82 -28.73
C LYS A 548 -48.56 -13.64 -30.25
N GLU A 549 -48.16 -14.72 -30.89
CA GLU A 549 -48.10 -14.88 -32.33
C GLU A 549 -49.40 -14.41 -32.99
N PRO A 550 -49.36 -13.47 -33.96
CA PRO A 550 -50.56 -13.02 -34.65
C PRO A 550 -51.12 -14.15 -35.52
N GLN A 551 -52.38 -14.54 -35.30
CA GLN A 551 -53.10 -15.43 -36.20
C GLN A 551 -53.12 -14.86 -37.63
N GLU A 552 -52.66 -15.70 -38.55
CA GLU A 552 -52.61 -15.49 -40.00
C GLU A 552 -54.02 -15.21 -40.58
N PRO A 553 -54.25 -14.06 -41.25
CA PRO A 553 -55.52 -13.78 -41.91
C PRO A 553 -55.62 -14.50 -43.26
N GLN A 554 -56.69 -15.29 -43.44
CA GLN A 554 -57.03 -15.98 -44.68
C GLN A 554 -57.14 -15.03 -45.89
N ALA A 555 -56.48 -15.43 -46.97
CA ALA A 555 -56.47 -14.76 -48.26
C ALA A 555 -57.86 -14.69 -48.94
N LYS A 556 -58.22 -13.50 -49.44
CA LYS A 556 -59.14 -13.35 -50.57
C LYS A 556 -58.43 -12.59 -51.70
N SER A 557 -58.50 -13.23 -52.88
CA SER A 557 -57.89 -12.89 -54.16
C SER A 557 -58.60 -11.72 -54.88
N PRO A 558 -58.11 -11.23 -56.06
CA PRO A 558 -57.80 -9.82 -56.28
C PRO A 558 -58.76 -9.12 -57.25
N ALA A 559 -58.70 -7.79 -57.31
CA ALA A 559 -59.27 -7.03 -58.42
C ALA A 559 -58.26 -5.97 -58.92
N VAL A 560 -57.92 -6.12 -60.20
CA VAL A 560 -57.03 -5.30 -61.02
C VAL A 560 -57.89 -4.29 -61.80
N ILE A 561 -57.63 -2.99 -61.67
CA ILE A 561 -58.01 -1.92 -62.64
C ILE A 561 -56.92 -0.84 -62.52
N SER A 562 -55.97 -0.75 -63.48
CA SER A 562 -55.96 0.11 -64.68
C SER A 562 -55.67 1.60 -64.41
N ALA A 563 -54.83 2.16 -65.27
CA ALA A 563 -53.82 3.18 -64.97
C ALA A 563 -54.14 4.62 -65.45
N SER A 564 -53.25 5.53 -65.01
CA SER A 564 -52.72 6.73 -65.69
C SER A 564 -53.39 8.09 -65.43
N PRO A 565 -52.74 9.25 -65.69
CA PRO A 565 -51.39 9.73 -65.28
C PRO A 565 -51.43 11.20 -64.75
N TYR A 566 -50.29 11.93 -64.78
CA TYR A 566 -49.99 13.33 -64.34
C TYR A 566 -49.51 13.43 -62.87
N GLY A 567 -48.40 14.06 -62.49
CA GLY A 567 -47.34 14.82 -63.16
C GLY A 567 -46.72 15.81 -62.14
N PHE A 568 -45.38 15.98 -62.15
CA PHE A 568 -44.60 17.12 -61.57
C PHE A 568 -44.58 17.24 -60.01
N THR A 569 -43.51 17.60 -59.27
CA THR A 569 -42.20 18.24 -59.51
C THR A 569 -41.24 17.90 -58.35
N ILE A 570 -39.93 17.83 -58.64
CA ILE A 570 -38.80 17.68 -57.71
C ILE A 570 -38.39 19.04 -57.13
N VAL A 571 -38.15 19.15 -55.82
CA VAL A 571 -37.26 20.18 -55.24
C VAL A 571 -36.36 19.53 -54.20
N ALA A 572 -35.07 19.45 -54.53
CA ALA A 572 -33.97 19.19 -53.61
C ALA A 572 -33.36 20.54 -53.20
N MET A 573 -33.01 20.70 -51.92
CA MET A 573 -32.21 21.83 -51.46
C MET A 573 -31.11 21.31 -50.53
N ALA A 574 -29.88 21.36 -51.03
CA ALA A 574 -28.65 21.18 -50.28
C ALA A 574 -28.14 22.55 -49.84
N ILE A 575 -27.61 22.65 -48.62
CA ILE A 575 -26.89 23.82 -48.12
C ILE A 575 -25.43 23.41 -47.94
N ALA A 576 -24.55 24.08 -48.67
CA ALA A 576 -23.11 23.97 -48.54
C ALA A 576 -22.50 25.34 -48.21
N SER A 577 -21.43 25.26 -47.42
CA SER A 577 -20.55 26.29 -46.89
C SER A 577 -19.98 27.28 -47.90
N ALA A 578 -19.68 28.50 -47.44
CA ALA A 578 -18.38 29.17 -47.59
C ALA A 578 -18.47 30.62 -47.10
N LEU A 579 -17.52 31.06 -46.27
CA LEU A 579 -17.17 32.48 -46.13
C LEU A 579 -15.67 32.58 -45.83
N LEU A 580 -14.94 33.24 -46.74
CA LEU A 580 -13.56 33.68 -46.54
C LEU A 580 -13.42 35.13 -47.03
N SER A 581 -13.06 36.02 -46.09
CA SER A 581 -12.21 37.22 -46.22
C SER A 581 -12.59 38.39 -47.16
N HIS A 582 -12.55 39.63 -46.64
CA HIS A 582 -11.45 40.59 -46.89
C HIS A 582 -11.69 41.96 -46.21
N TYR A 583 -10.63 42.46 -45.55
CA TYR A 583 -10.15 43.85 -45.45
C TYR A 583 -11.12 45.05 -45.45
N PHE A 584 -11.12 45.80 -44.34
CA PHE A 584 -10.47 47.12 -44.22
C PHE A 584 -10.16 47.44 -42.75
#